data_AF-A0A528KVR6-F1
#
_entry.id   AF-A0A528KVR6-F1
#
_cell.length_a   1.000
_cell.length_b   1.000
_cell.length_c   1.000
_cell.angle_alpha   90.00
_cell.angle_beta   90.00
_cell.angle_gamma   90.00
#
_symmetry.space_group_name_H-M   'P 1'
#
loop_
_entity.id
_entity.type
_entity.pdbx_description
1 polymer ?
#
loop_
_entity_poly.entity_id
_entity_poly.type
_entity_poly.pdbx_seq_one_letter_code
_entity_poly.pdbx_strand_id
1 'polypeptide(L)'
;MFVRHGDHRHKSECRAALRLIRATIEEHCPPGVLMSEDQVNGLYGPTLLDEAEAPSVAIVATVERLSFEPRDIPPAPSIKT
;
A
#
# COMPACT_ATOMS: atom_id res chain seq x y z
N MET A 1 -19.06 -31.09 -14.67
CA MET A 1 -18.50 -29.74 -14.47
C MET A 1 -18.70 -29.38 -13.00
N PHE A 2 -17.71 -29.65 -12.13
CA PHE A 2 -17.82 -29.36 -10.70
C PHE A 2 -17.06 -28.06 -10.42
N VAL A 3 -17.78 -26.97 -10.21
CA VAL A 3 -17.18 -25.73 -9.70
C VAL A 3 -16.81 -25.99 -8.24
N ARG A 4 -15.51 -25.94 -7.92
CA ARG A 4 -15.02 -26.14 -6.55
C ARG A 4 -15.58 -25.03 -5.66
N HIS A 5 -16.54 -25.37 -4.80
CA HIS A 5 -17.13 -24.49 -3.78
C HIS A 5 -16.09 -23.83 -2.84
N GLY A 6 -14.84 -24.32 -2.83
CA GLY A 6 -13.72 -23.73 -2.09
C GLY A 6 -13.02 -22.55 -2.77
N ASP A 7 -13.13 -22.34 -4.08
CA ASP A 7 -12.39 -21.27 -4.79
C ASP A 7 -13.00 -19.88 -4.54
N HIS A 8 -14.34 -19.80 -4.42
CA HIS A 8 -15.03 -18.52 -4.25
C HIS A 8 -14.80 -17.87 -2.88
N ARG A 9 -14.64 -18.67 -1.81
CA ARG A 9 -14.41 -18.17 -0.44
C ARG A 9 -13.02 -17.55 -0.29
N HIS A 10 -11.98 -18.23 -0.79
CA HIS A 10 -10.62 -17.66 -0.79
C HIS A 10 -10.57 -16.36 -1.60
N LYS A 11 -11.23 -16.30 -2.77
CA LYS A 11 -11.31 -15.06 -3.56
C LYS A 11 -12.02 -13.92 -2.80
N SER A 12 -13.08 -14.18 -2.04
CA SER A 12 -13.73 -13.15 -1.24
C SER A 12 -12.88 -12.68 -0.07
N GLU A 13 -12.18 -13.61 0.61
CA GLU A 13 -11.28 -13.29 1.72
C GLU A 13 -10.08 -12.46 1.23
N CYS A 14 -9.48 -12.82 0.09
CA CYS A 14 -8.40 -12.04 -0.51
C CYS A 14 -8.86 -10.61 -0.87
N ARG A 15 -10.04 -10.44 -1.47
CA ARG A 15 -10.59 -9.10 -1.72
C ARG A 15 -10.83 -8.31 -0.43
N ALA A 16 -11.35 -8.98 0.61
CA ALA A 16 -11.55 -8.34 1.90
C ALA A 16 -10.22 -7.88 2.52
N ALA A 17 -9.17 -8.71 2.42
CA ALA A 17 -7.83 -8.38 2.87
C ALA A 17 -7.24 -7.19 2.09
N LEU A 18 -7.36 -7.17 0.76
CA LEU A 18 -6.88 -6.05 -0.07
C LEU A 18 -7.58 -4.74 0.28
N ARG A 19 -8.91 -4.77 0.46
CA ARG A 19 -9.66 -3.59 0.92
C ARG A 19 -9.22 -3.10 2.29
N LEU A 20 -8.96 -4.01 3.24
CA LEU A 20 -8.48 -3.64 4.55
C LEU A 20 -7.11 -2.93 4.47
N ILE A 21 -6.18 -3.48 3.68
CA ILE A 21 -4.86 -2.88 3.46
C ILE A 21 -5.01 -1.50 2.83
N ARG A 22 -5.82 -1.39 1.78
CA ARG A 22 -6.05 -0.14 1.06
C ARG A 22 -6.64 0.94 1.97
N ALA A 23 -7.68 0.61 2.72
CA ALA A 23 -8.31 1.52 3.68
C ALA A 23 -7.33 1.99 4.76
N THR A 24 -6.52 1.08 5.30
CA THR A 24 -5.48 1.41 6.29
C THR A 24 -4.46 2.41 5.74
N ILE A 25 -4.01 2.22 4.50
CA ILE A 25 -3.06 3.14 3.86
C ILE A 25 -3.72 4.48 3.58
N GLU A 26 -4.96 4.50 3.06
CA GLU A 26 -5.69 5.74 2.81
C GLU A 26 -5.97 6.53 4.10
N GLU A 27 -6.17 5.85 5.23
CA GLU A 27 -6.40 6.48 6.55
C GLU A 27 -5.11 7.06 7.17
N HIS A 28 -3.98 6.35 7.05
CA HIS A 28 -2.77 6.69 7.81
C HIS A 28 -1.66 7.32 6.97
N CYS A 29 -1.68 7.18 5.65
CA CYS A 29 -0.64 7.71 4.79
C CYS A 29 -1.06 9.05 4.15
N PRO A 30 -0.09 9.93 3.84
CA PRO A 30 -0.39 11.16 3.12
C PRO A 30 -1.11 10.92 1.80
N PRO A 31 -1.92 11.89 1.32
CA PRO A 31 -2.55 11.81 0.00
C PRO A 31 -1.53 11.54 -1.12
N GLY A 32 -1.92 10.70 -2.07
CA GLY A 32 -1.08 10.34 -3.23
C GLY A 32 -0.15 9.15 -3.02
N VAL A 33 -0.17 8.48 -1.86
CA VAL A 33 0.54 7.20 -1.68
C VAL A 33 -0.09 6.09 -2.50
N LEU A 34 -1.42 6.01 -2.58
CA LEU A 34 -2.13 5.03 -3.41
C LEU A 34 -2.77 5.65 -4.65
N MET A 35 -2.73 4.88 -5.74
CA MET A 35 -3.48 5.15 -6.97
C MET A 35 -4.94 4.74 -6.80
N SER A 36 -5.86 5.31 -7.58
CA SER A 36 -7.28 4.88 -7.59
C SER A 36 -7.43 3.45 -8.14
N GLU A 37 -8.53 2.76 -7.81
CA GLU A 37 -8.80 1.41 -8.31
C GLU A 37 -8.80 1.35 -9.86
N ASP A 38 -9.38 2.36 -10.53
CA ASP A 38 -9.36 2.46 -11.99
C ASP A 38 -7.93 2.59 -12.56
N GLN A 39 -7.07 3.34 -11.89
CA GLN A 39 -5.67 3.48 -12.28
C GLN A 39 -4.91 2.17 -12.06
N VAL A 40 -5.14 1.47 -10.95
CA VAL A 40 -4.55 0.16 -10.67
C VAL A 40 -4.97 -0.84 -11.74
N ASN A 41 -6.27 -0.93 -12.04
CA ASN A 41 -6.79 -1.82 -13.07
C ASN A 41 -6.21 -1.52 -14.45
N GLY A 42 -5.98 -0.24 -14.77
CA GLY A 42 -5.39 0.19 -16.04
C GLY A 42 -3.88 -0.05 -16.16
N LEU A 43 -3.14 -0.10 -15.04
CA LEU A 43 -1.68 -0.21 -15.02
C LEU A 43 -1.18 -1.62 -14.71
N TYR A 44 -1.80 -2.29 -13.74
CA TYR A 44 -1.38 -3.61 -13.26
C TYR A 44 -2.29 -4.73 -13.79
N GLY A 45 -3.60 -4.46 -13.89
CA GLY A 45 -4.59 -5.43 -14.32
C GLY A 45 -5.65 -5.72 -13.24
N PRO A 46 -6.69 -6.51 -13.58
CA PRO A 46 -7.86 -6.70 -12.72
C PRO A 46 -7.76 -7.93 -11.79
N THR A 47 -6.64 -8.65 -11.76
CA THR A 47 -6.51 -9.83 -10.89
C THR A 47 -6.15 -9.42 -9.45
N LEU A 48 -6.37 -10.32 -8.50
CA LEU A 48 -6.02 -10.08 -7.09
C LEU A 48 -4.52 -9.82 -6.89
N LEU A 49 -3.67 -10.45 -7.72
CA LEU A 49 -2.23 -10.27 -7.62
C LEU A 49 -1.81 -8.92 -8.19
N ASP A 50 -2.42 -8.52 -9.32
CA ASP A 50 -2.20 -7.20 -9.92
C ASP A 50 -2.61 -6.08 -8.95
N GLU A 51 -3.78 -6.22 -8.32
CA GLU A 51 -4.24 -5.27 -7.30
C GLU A 51 -3.32 -5.24 -6.08
N ALA A 52 -2.74 -6.38 -5.68
CA ALA A 52 -1.79 -6.46 -4.57
C ALA A 52 -0.41 -5.85 -4.88
N GLU A 53 -0.01 -5.83 -6.15
CA GLU A 53 1.25 -5.24 -6.59
C GLU A 53 1.25 -3.72 -6.40
N ALA A 54 0.13 -3.04 -6.70
CA ALA A 54 0.01 -1.60 -6.54
C ALA A 54 0.32 -1.07 -5.13
N PRO A 55 -0.31 -1.55 -4.03
CA PRO A 55 0.05 -1.13 -2.68
C PRO A 55 1.46 -1.58 -2.29
N SER A 56 1.97 -2.68 -2.84
CA SER A 56 3.35 -3.13 -2.59
C SER A 56 4.37 -2.12 -3.13
N VAL A 57 4.19 -1.68 -4.38
CA VAL A 57 5.04 -0.64 -5.02
C VAL A 57 4.91 0.70 -4.28
N ALA A 58 3.69 1.09 -3.90
CA ALA A 58 3.44 2.32 -3.14
C ALA A 58 4.16 2.35 -1.79
N ILE A 59 4.16 1.23 -1.06
CA ILE A 59 4.87 1.08 0.22
C ILE A 59 6.37 1.23 0.00
N VAL A 60 6.95 0.51 -0.97
CA VAL A 60 8.39 0.58 -1.26
C VAL A 60 8.81 2.01 -1.59
N ALA A 61 8.13 2.65 -2.55
CA ALA A 61 8.43 4.03 -2.94
C ALA A 61 8.30 5.02 -1.75
N THR A 62 7.33 4.80 -0.87
CA THR A 62 7.15 5.61 0.33
C THR A 62 8.28 5.40 1.33
N VAL A 63 8.67 4.16 1.59
CA VAL A 63 9.77 3.82 2.51
C VAL A 63 11.11 4.36 1.99
N GLU A 64 11.37 4.25 0.69
CA GLU A 64 12.57 4.83 0.06
C GLU A 64 12.62 6.34 0.32
N ARG A 65 11.55 7.08 0.02
CA ARG A 65 11.49 8.53 0.29
C ARG A 65 11.76 8.86 1.76
N LEU A 66 11.12 8.15 2.70
CA LEU A 66 11.31 8.37 4.14
C LEU A 66 12.73 8.04 4.63
N SER A 67 13.42 7.12 3.96
CA SER A 67 14.79 6.73 4.30
C SER A 67 15.83 7.76 3.83
N PHE A 68 15.48 8.59 2.85
CA PHE A 68 16.35 9.63 2.29
C PHE A 68 16.02 11.05 2.77
N GLU A 69 14.84 11.30 3.35
CA GLU A 69 14.61 12.58 4.03
C GLU A 69 15.46 12.66 5.31
N PRO A 70 16.34 13.67 5.45
CA PRO A 70 17.03 13.89 6.71
C PRO A 70 15.95 14.09 7.77
N ARG A 71 15.92 13.21 8.77
CA ARG A 71 15.25 13.57 10.02
C ARG A 71 15.87 14.90 10.42
N ASP A 72 15.05 15.94 10.58
CA ASP A 72 15.46 17.16 11.26
C ASP A 72 15.86 16.76 12.68
N ILE A 73 17.07 16.24 12.85
CA ILE A 73 17.69 16.04 14.14
C ILE A 73 17.96 17.47 14.58
N PRO A 74 17.23 18.00 15.58
CA PRO A 74 17.49 19.34 16.05
C PRO A 74 18.98 19.40 16.43
N PRO A 75 19.71 20.44 15.99
CA PRO A 75 21.12 20.56 16.32
C PRO A 75 21.29 20.42 17.83
N ALA A 76 22.26 19.61 18.25
CA ALA A 76 22.52 19.34 19.65
C ALA A 76 22.54 20.67 20.41
N PRO A 77 21.85 20.78 21.57
CA PRO A 77 21.80 22.03 22.31
C PRO A 77 23.22 22.51 22.57
N SER A 78 23.57 23.69 22.04
CA SER A 78 24.86 24.32 22.31
C SER A 78 25.02 24.48 23.81
N ILE A 79 25.89 23.67 24.41
CA ILE A 79 26.38 23.90 25.76
C ILE A 79 27.19 25.19 25.70
N LYS A 80 26.59 26.30 26.14
CA LYS A 80 27.36 27.50 26.47
C LYS A 80 28.11 27.22 27.78
N THR A 81 29.42 27.40 27.71
CA THR A 81 30.43 27.34 28.79
C THR A 81 30.00 28.04 30.06
#